data_AF-A0A4Q6C3U2-F1
#
_entry.id   AF-A0A4Q6C3U2-F1
#
_cell.length_a   1.000
_cell.length_b   1.000
_cell.length_c   1.000
_cell.angle_alpha   90.00
_cell.angle_beta   90.00
_cell.angle_gamma   90.00
#
_symmetry.space_group_name_H-M   'P 1'
#
loop_
_entity.id
_entity.type
_entity.pdbx_description
1 polymer ?
#
loop_
_entity_poly.entity_id
_entity_poly.type
_entity_poly.pdbx_seq_one_letter_code
_entity_poly.pdbx_strand_id
1 'polypeptide(L)'
;GSENNPTTESFDFEMRGAPKLKLDLFGSTEDVNLFYVDDLAPNTARIKLYRVFRKQASWGSFGTSLQGDSLRAGHQGTYQCSINIKNGVIADLEGGCYVRIDVSMPRNSQVEVYNGGKLISQRFIAMSAEELVDKVDDAWSRDKMTVVNDFLASYAAVGRSPSLSADQLGEVLGDFTMKEDKFTVLRKLQAYVYDRENLGEMIKDNINYFDQEEARRICGL
;
A
#
# COMPACT_ATOMS: atom_id res chain seq x y z
N GLY A 1 19.25 -36.12 19.37
CA GLY A 1 18.29 -35.02 19.17
C GLY A 1 19.06 -33.80 18.74
N SER A 2 18.53 -32.97 17.83
CA SER A 2 19.24 -31.76 17.39
C SER A 2 19.47 -30.84 18.59
N GLU A 3 20.69 -30.33 18.74
CA GLU A 3 21.08 -29.44 19.82
C GLU A 3 20.37 -28.08 19.78
N ASN A 4 19.87 -27.72 18.59
CA ASN A 4 19.05 -26.55 18.33
C ASN A 4 17.57 -26.92 18.33
N ASN A 5 16.77 -26.06 18.94
CA ASN A 5 15.32 -26.20 19.06
C ASN A 5 14.65 -25.22 18.09
N PRO A 6 14.24 -25.66 16.89
CA PRO A 6 13.54 -24.80 15.95
C PRO A 6 12.09 -24.58 16.39
N THR A 7 11.61 -23.35 16.27
CA THR A 7 10.20 -23.01 16.49
C THR A 7 9.69 -22.12 15.37
N THR A 8 8.38 -22.14 15.20
CA THR A 8 7.69 -21.32 14.19
C THR A 8 6.44 -20.74 14.81
N GLU A 9 6.25 -19.45 14.63
CA GLU A 9 5.07 -18.72 15.09
C GLU A 9 4.53 -17.85 13.96
N SER A 10 3.21 -17.75 13.87
CA SER A 10 2.53 -16.92 12.87
C SER A 10 1.61 -15.92 13.58
N PHE A 11 1.61 -14.69 13.09
CA PHE A 11 0.83 -13.59 13.61
C PHE A 11 0.10 -12.89 12.46
N ASP A 12 -1.22 -12.86 12.55
CA ASP A 12 -2.06 -12.07 11.64
C ASP A 12 -2.41 -10.77 12.33
N PHE A 13 -2.30 -9.65 11.62
CA PHE A 13 -2.66 -8.35 12.13
C PHE A 13 -3.23 -7.45 11.04
N GLU A 14 -4.15 -6.59 11.45
CA GLU A 14 -4.70 -5.57 10.58
C GLU A 14 -3.70 -4.43 10.39
N MET A 15 -3.53 -4.01 9.14
CA MET A 15 -2.71 -2.88 8.73
C MET A 15 -3.33 -1.53 9.11
N ARG A 16 -4.62 -1.48 9.51
CA ARG A 16 -5.35 -0.27 9.95
C ARG A 16 -5.17 0.95 9.03
N GLY A 17 -5.09 0.75 7.71
CA GLY A 17 -4.86 1.82 6.74
C GLY A 17 -3.47 2.44 6.78
N ALA A 18 -2.49 1.80 7.43
CA ALA A 18 -1.09 2.23 7.38
C ALA A 18 -0.48 1.83 6.02
N PRO A 19 -0.09 2.79 5.17
CA PRO A 19 0.56 2.50 3.89
C PRO A 19 1.98 1.90 4.04
N LYS A 20 2.52 1.83 5.26
CA LYS A 20 3.87 1.33 5.53
C LYS A 20 3.86 0.29 6.65
N LEU A 21 4.52 -0.83 6.43
CA LEU A 21 4.87 -1.82 7.46
C LEU A 21 6.36 -1.69 7.76
N LYS A 22 6.72 -1.34 9.00
CA LYS A 22 8.11 -1.28 9.46
C LYS A 22 8.40 -2.48 10.35
N LEU A 23 9.17 -3.42 9.83
CA LEU A 23 9.73 -4.51 10.60
C LEU A 23 10.92 -3.99 11.38
N ASP A 24 10.83 -4.12 12.70
CA ASP A 24 11.92 -3.87 13.62
C ASP A 24 12.32 -5.20 14.28
N LEU A 25 12.70 -6.13 13.41
CA LEU A 25 13.16 -7.45 13.80
C LEU A 25 14.68 -7.45 13.67
N PHE A 26 15.37 -7.57 14.81
CA PHE A 26 16.82 -7.66 14.87
C PHE A 26 17.28 -8.90 14.08
N GLY A 27 17.98 -8.68 12.97
CA GLY A 27 18.39 -9.69 12.00
C GLY A 27 18.83 -9.00 10.69
N SER A 28 19.56 -9.69 9.82
CA SER A 28 19.99 -9.07 8.56
C SER A 28 18.77 -8.83 7.65
N THR A 29 18.87 -7.88 6.72
CA THR A 29 17.80 -7.66 5.74
C THR A 29 17.61 -8.84 4.78
N GLU A 30 18.57 -9.76 4.70
CA GLU A 30 18.55 -10.93 3.82
C GLU A 30 17.65 -12.06 4.35
N ASP A 31 17.22 -11.97 5.61
CA ASP A 31 16.44 -13.01 6.27
C ASP A 31 14.91 -12.80 6.14
N VAL A 32 14.47 -11.76 5.43
CA VAL A 32 13.06 -11.44 5.24
C VAL A 32 12.60 -11.73 3.82
N ASN A 33 11.61 -12.62 3.69
CA ASN A 33 10.93 -12.88 2.43
C ASN A 33 9.56 -12.22 2.43
N LEU A 34 9.20 -11.59 1.31
CA LEU A 34 7.88 -11.03 1.08
C LEU A 34 7.11 -11.87 0.06
N PHE A 35 5.89 -12.26 0.41
CA PHE A 35 4.98 -13.04 -0.42
C PHE A 35 3.66 -12.30 -0.61
N TYR A 36 3.10 -12.40 -1.80
CA TYR A 36 1.75 -11.94 -2.11
C TYR A 36 0.83 -13.15 -2.31
N VAL A 37 -0.21 -13.24 -1.50
CA VAL A 37 -1.07 -14.44 -1.39
C VAL A 37 -2.55 -14.08 -1.52
N ASP A 38 -3.36 -15.04 -1.97
CA ASP A 38 -4.80 -14.84 -2.25
C ASP A 38 -5.69 -15.13 -1.03
N ASP A 39 -5.16 -15.78 0.01
CA ASP A 39 -5.89 -16.29 1.18
C ASP A 39 -5.91 -15.33 2.37
N LEU A 40 -5.43 -14.09 2.20
CA LEU A 40 -5.47 -13.05 3.22
C LEU A 40 -6.55 -12.02 2.93
N ALA A 41 -7.31 -11.66 3.96
CA ALA A 41 -8.29 -10.59 3.87
C ALA A 41 -7.61 -9.25 3.51
N PRO A 42 -8.30 -8.35 2.79
CA PRO A 42 -7.80 -7.01 2.51
C PRO A 42 -7.33 -6.31 3.79
N ASN A 43 -6.26 -5.52 3.70
CA ASN A 43 -5.67 -4.79 4.82
C ASN A 43 -5.20 -5.67 6.00
N THR A 44 -5.02 -6.98 5.80
CA THR A 44 -4.36 -7.86 6.77
C THR A 44 -2.94 -8.15 6.31
N ALA A 45 -2.02 -8.33 7.24
CA ALA A 45 -0.70 -8.89 6.98
C ALA A 45 -0.48 -10.08 7.92
N ARG A 46 0.27 -11.07 7.43
CA ARG A 46 0.69 -12.23 8.22
C ARG A 46 2.21 -12.23 8.30
N ILE A 47 2.74 -12.31 9.51
CA ILE A 47 4.18 -12.50 9.74
C ILE A 47 4.38 -13.89 10.32
N LYS A 48 5.25 -14.67 9.68
CA LYS A 48 5.69 -15.98 10.15
C LYS A 48 7.16 -15.93 10.51
N LEU A 49 7.46 -16.20 11.77
CA LEU A 49 8.78 -16.10 12.37
C LEU A 49 9.37 -17.51 12.52
N TYR A 50 10.53 -17.74 11.93
CA TYR A 50 11.31 -18.97 12.09
C TYR A 50 12.46 -18.69 13.04
N ARG A 51 12.47 -19.45 14.14
CA ARG A 51 13.34 -19.19 15.28
C ARG A 51 14.13 -20.44 15.63
N VAL A 52 15.32 -20.23 16.20
CA VAL A 52 16.15 -21.29 16.78
C VAL A 52 16.71 -20.84 18.11
N PHE A 53 16.78 -21.76 19.08
CA PHE A 53 17.45 -21.51 20.36
C PHE A 53 18.14 -22.76 20.91
N ARG A 54 19.05 -22.54 21.86
CA ARG A 54 19.74 -23.60 22.62
C ARG A 54 19.43 -23.45 24.11
N LYS A 55 19.02 -24.54 24.77
CA LYS A 55 18.61 -24.62 26.19
C LYS A 55 17.39 -23.75 26.55
N GLN A 56 17.56 -22.43 26.58
CA GLN A 56 16.52 -21.47 26.95
C GLN A 56 16.69 -20.19 26.13
N ALA A 57 15.58 -19.53 25.82
CA ALA A 57 15.58 -18.25 25.14
C ALA A 57 14.47 -17.35 25.68
N SER A 58 14.77 -16.05 25.78
CA SER A 58 13.80 -15.00 26.00
C SER A 58 13.51 -14.32 24.67
N TRP A 59 12.25 -14.31 24.28
CA TRP A 59 11.79 -13.75 23.01
C TRP A 59 11.05 -12.42 23.19
N GLY A 60 10.60 -12.08 24.40
CA GLY A 60 9.65 -10.99 24.59
C GLY A 60 8.29 -11.28 23.94
N SER A 61 7.45 -10.26 23.77
CA SER A 61 6.20 -10.36 23.01
C SER A 61 6.38 -9.80 21.61
N PHE A 62 5.89 -10.52 20.60
CA PHE A 62 5.72 -9.93 19.27
C PHE A 62 4.44 -9.12 19.25
N GLY A 63 4.51 -7.92 18.71
CA GLY A 63 3.34 -7.04 18.62
C GLY A 63 3.47 -6.02 17.52
N THR A 64 2.36 -5.34 17.29
CA THR A 64 2.28 -4.22 16.35
C THR A 64 1.90 -2.94 17.08
N SER A 65 2.42 -1.82 16.60
CA SER A 65 2.07 -0.48 17.10
C SER A 65 2.00 0.51 15.94
N LEU A 66 0.94 1.31 15.91
CA LEU A 66 0.80 2.36 14.92
C LEU A 66 1.66 3.56 15.33
N GLN A 67 2.50 4.05 14.41
CA GLN A 67 3.36 5.21 14.60
C GLN A 67 3.22 6.13 13.38
N GLY A 68 2.37 7.15 13.49
CA GLY A 68 2.01 8.01 12.37
C GLY A 68 1.30 7.22 11.27
N ASP A 69 1.85 7.27 10.06
CA ASP A 69 1.36 6.53 8.87
C ASP A 69 1.93 5.11 8.74
N SER A 70 2.73 4.66 9.71
CA SER A 70 3.47 3.40 9.63
C SER A 70 3.03 2.46 10.75
N LEU A 71 2.76 1.21 10.41
CA LEU A 71 2.61 0.14 11.40
C LEU A 71 3.98 -0.46 11.68
N ARG A 72 4.46 -0.37 12.93
CA ARG A 72 5.70 -1.01 13.36
C ARG A 72 5.37 -2.38 13.93
N ALA A 73 6.00 -3.42 13.39
CA ALA A 73 5.90 -4.79 13.89
C ALA A 73 7.27 -5.27 14.37
N GLY A 74 7.34 -5.77 15.60
CA GLY A 74 8.60 -6.16 16.20
C GLY A 74 8.43 -6.74 17.60
N HIS A 75 9.56 -7.10 18.20
CA HIS A 75 9.58 -7.62 19.57
C HIS A 75 9.67 -6.52 20.61
N GLN A 76 8.93 -6.69 21.70
CA GLN A 76 9.00 -5.86 22.89
C GLN A 76 9.55 -6.69 24.06
N GLY A 77 10.50 -6.11 24.80
CA GLY A 77 11.15 -6.74 25.97
C GLY A 77 12.56 -7.26 25.69
N THR A 78 13.09 -8.05 26.62
CA THR A 78 14.48 -8.54 26.57
C THR A 78 14.66 -9.62 25.52
N TYR A 79 15.41 -9.29 24.47
CA TYR A 79 15.81 -10.19 23.40
C TYR A 79 17.33 -10.30 23.37
N GLN A 80 17.84 -11.53 23.37
CA GLN A 80 19.28 -11.80 23.23
C GLN A 80 19.46 -12.86 22.14
N CYS A 81 20.26 -12.52 21.13
CA CYS A 81 20.64 -13.41 20.05
C CYS A 81 22.10 -13.21 19.68
N SER A 82 22.82 -14.31 19.61
CA SER A 82 24.11 -14.43 18.93
C SER A 82 24.10 -15.75 18.17
N ILE A 83 24.24 -15.69 16.85
CA ILE A 83 24.29 -16.87 15.98
C ILE A 83 25.53 -16.80 15.09
N ASN A 84 26.25 -17.90 15.00
CA ASN A 84 27.41 -18.07 14.15
C ASN A 84 27.13 -19.22 13.18
N ILE A 85 27.13 -18.95 11.88
CA ILE A 85 26.88 -19.96 10.84
C ILE A 85 28.18 -20.20 10.07
N LYS A 86 28.62 -21.45 9.97
CA LYS A 86 29.78 -21.87 9.17
C LYS A 86 29.36 -22.98 8.21
N ASN A 87 29.63 -22.80 6.93
CA ASN A 87 29.29 -23.76 5.86
C ASN A 87 27.82 -24.21 5.87
N GLY A 88 26.89 -23.28 6.15
CA GLY A 88 25.46 -23.57 6.21
C GLY A 88 24.99 -24.29 7.48
N VAL A 89 25.86 -24.47 8.49
CA VAL A 89 25.53 -25.10 9.76
C VAL A 89 25.73 -24.10 10.90
N ILE A 90 24.81 -24.09 11.87
CA ILE A 90 24.92 -23.29 13.09
C ILE A 90 26.09 -23.85 13.91
N ALA A 91 27.17 -23.09 14.00
CA ALA A 91 28.36 -23.41 14.78
C ALA A 91 28.21 -22.97 16.24
N ASP A 92 27.64 -21.78 16.48
CA ASP A 92 27.38 -21.24 17.81
C ASP A 92 25.99 -20.58 17.84
N LEU A 93 25.29 -20.75 18.96
CA LEU A 93 23.99 -20.14 19.21
C LEU A 93 23.84 -19.82 20.69
N GLU A 94 23.69 -18.55 21.00
CA GLU A 94 23.38 -18.03 22.33
C GLU A 94 22.06 -17.26 22.28
N GLY A 95 21.16 -17.59 23.21
CA GLY A 95 19.81 -17.03 23.24
C GLY A 95 18.94 -17.57 22.09
N GLY A 96 18.04 -16.72 21.60
CA GLY A 96 17.05 -17.07 20.59
C GLY A 96 17.20 -16.22 19.34
N CYS A 97 17.49 -16.83 18.19
CA CYS A 97 17.73 -16.11 16.94
C CYS A 97 16.64 -16.33 15.91
N TYR A 98 16.30 -15.28 15.15
CA TYR A 98 15.55 -15.41 13.90
C TYR A 98 16.48 -15.95 12.83
N VAL A 99 16.03 -16.95 12.10
CA VAL A 99 16.75 -17.51 10.95
C VAL A 99 16.04 -17.22 9.63
N ARG A 100 14.75 -16.86 9.70
CA ARG A 100 13.93 -16.46 8.56
C ARG A 100 12.65 -15.78 9.06
N ILE A 101 12.20 -14.79 8.31
CA ILE A 101 10.95 -14.07 8.52
C ILE A 101 10.21 -14.08 7.20
N ASP A 102 8.99 -14.61 7.19
CA ASP A 102 8.12 -14.56 6.01
C ASP A 102 7.00 -13.56 6.29
N VAL A 103 6.88 -12.56 5.42
CA VAL A 103 5.78 -11.60 5.41
C VAL A 103 4.86 -11.99 4.27
N SER A 104 3.59 -12.23 4.57
CA SER A 104 2.55 -12.48 3.57
C SER A 104 1.57 -11.31 3.56
N MET A 105 1.33 -10.78 2.38
CA MET A 105 0.39 -9.70 2.10
C MET A 105 -0.65 -10.17 1.07
N PRO A 106 -1.87 -9.63 1.07
CA PRO A 106 -2.86 -9.90 0.03
C PRO A 106 -2.29 -9.59 -1.36
N ARG A 107 -2.69 -10.34 -2.38
CA ARG A 107 -2.38 -10.01 -3.78
C ARG A 107 -2.85 -8.58 -4.07
N ASN A 108 -1.99 -7.79 -4.71
CA ASN A 108 -2.18 -6.35 -4.96
C ASN A 108 -2.10 -5.44 -3.73
N SER A 109 -1.56 -5.93 -2.60
CA SER A 109 -1.31 -5.06 -1.45
C SER A 109 -0.32 -3.96 -1.81
N GLN A 110 -0.75 -2.72 -1.57
CA GLN A 110 -0.03 -1.50 -1.88
C GLN A 110 0.70 -0.92 -0.66
N VAL A 111 1.11 -1.79 0.27
CA VAL A 111 1.83 -1.43 1.49
C VAL A 111 3.33 -1.52 1.24
N GLU A 112 4.06 -0.46 1.56
CA GLU A 112 5.51 -0.49 1.56
C GLU A 112 6.03 -1.24 2.79
N VAL A 113 6.79 -2.30 2.58
CA VAL A 113 7.39 -3.07 3.68
C VAL A 113 8.86 -2.69 3.82
N TYR A 114 9.24 -2.27 5.02
CA TYR A 114 10.61 -1.91 5.38
C TYR A 114 11.15 -2.89 6.43
N ASN A 115 12.41 -3.27 6.32
CA ASN A 115 13.15 -3.94 7.39
C ASN A 115 14.49 -3.24 7.63
N GLY A 116 14.81 -2.90 8.88
CA GLY A 116 16.06 -2.21 9.22
C GLY A 116 16.29 -0.92 8.42
N GLY A 117 15.21 -0.21 8.06
CA GLY A 117 15.24 1.02 7.25
C GLY A 117 15.35 0.81 5.73
N LYS A 118 15.55 -0.42 5.24
CA LYS A 118 15.54 -0.73 3.81
C LYS A 118 14.15 -1.14 3.35
N LEU A 119 13.72 -0.64 2.19
CA LEU A 119 12.50 -1.10 1.52
C LEU A 119 12.73 -2.51 0.95
N ILE A 120 11.87 -3.45 1.31
CA ILE A 120 11.92 -4.85 0.83
C ILE A 120 10.75 -5.18 -0.10
N SER A 121 9.66 -4.40 -0.09
CA SER A 121 8.61 -4.47 -1.10
C SER A 121 8.97 -3.63 -2.33
N GLN A 122 8.12 -3.69 -3.35
CA GLN A 122 8.10 -2.62 -4.36
C GLN A 122 7.58 -1.32 -3.72
N ARG A 123 8.04 -0.17 -4.22
CA ARG A 123 7.47 1.13 -3.82
C ARG A 123 6.02 1.17 -4.25
N PHE A 124 5.17 1.66 -3.36
CA PHE A 124 3.82 2.00 -3.76
C PHE A 124 3.86 3.28 -4.59
N ILE A 125 3.32 3.21 -5.81
CA ILE A 125 3.15 4.36 -6.69
C ILE A 125 1.67 4.37 -7.07
N ALA A 126 0.89 5.23 -6.41
CA ALA A 126 -0.47 5.55 -6.88
C ALA A 126 -0.36 6.18 -8.26
N MET A 127 -1.35 5.95 -9.12
CA MET A 127 -1.40 6.64 -10.40
C MET A 127 -1.48 8.16 -10.12
N SER A 128 -0.53 8.93 -10.63
CA SER A 128 -0.56 10.39 -10.44
C SER A 128 -1.71 11.00 -11.25
N ALA A 129 -2.10 12.25 -10.94
CA ALA A 129 -3.08 12.95 -11.77
C ALA A 129 -2.57 13.19 -13.19
N GLU A 130 -1.26 13.41 -13.36
CA GLU A 130 -0.59 13.49 -14.67
C GLU A 130 -0.69 12.15 -15.42
N GLU A 131 -0.39 11.03 -14.75
CA GLU A 131 -0.49 9.71 -15.35
C GLU A 131 -1.94 9.32 -15.69
N LEU A 132 -2.92 9.81 -14.91
CA LEU A 132 -4.34 9.68 -15.25
C LEU A 132 -4.66 10.40 -16.56
N VAL A 133 -4.24 11.66 -16.71
CA VAL A 133 -4.46 12.45 -17.93
C VAL A 133 -3.84 11.73 -19.13
N ASP A 134 -2.56 11.39 -19.05
CA ASP A 134 -1.83 10.71 -20.14
C ASP A 134 -2.51 9.40 -20.54
N LYS A 135 -2.90 8.57 -19.56
CA LYS A 135 -3.54 7.28 -19.84
C LYS A 135 -4.96 7.40 -20.37
N VAL A 136 -5.69 8.47 -20.02
CA VAL A 136 -7.02 8.72 -20.57
C VAL A 136 -6.94 9.19 -22.02
N ASP A 137 -5.96 10.03 -22.35
CA ASP A 137 -5.68 10.48 -23.72
C ASP A 137 -5.27 9.29 -24.61
N ASP A 138 -4.34 8.45 -24.13
CA ASP A 138 -3.84 7.26 -24.85
C ASP A 138 -4.88 6.13 -24.98
N ALA A 139 -5.88 6.08 -24.11
CA ALA A 139 -6.83 4.97 -24.07
C ALA A 139 -7.87 5.05 -25.20
N TRP A 140 -8.23 3.88 -25.73
CA TRP A 140 -9.36 3.75 -26.62
C TRP A 140 -10.65 4.19 -25.91
N SER A 141 -11.58 4.80 -26.63
CA SER A 141 -12.80 5.41 -26.06
C SER A 141 -13.56 4.49 -25.08
N ARG A 142 -13.66 3.20 -25.40
CA ARG A 142 -14.32 2.19 -24.56
C ARG A 142 -13.59 1.87 -23.25
N ASP A 143 -12.29 2.15 -23.19
CA ASP A 143 -11.40 1.79 -22.09
C ASP A 143 -11.09 2.99 -21.17
N LYS A 144 -11.38 4.23 -21.60
CA LYS A 144 -11.11 5.45 -20.82
C LYS A 144 -11.75 5.44 -19.42
N MET A 145 -12.98 4.94 -19.30
CA MET A 145 -13.66 4.82 -17.99
C MET A 145 -12.97 3.79 -17.07
N THR A 146 -12.34 2.75 -17.64
CA THR A 146 -11.54 1.79 -16.87
C THR A 146 -10.33 2.50 -16.26
N VAL A 147 -9.65 3.36 -17.02
CA VAL A 147 -8.51 4.15 -16.51
C VAL A 147 -8.92 5.02 -15.31
N VAL A 148 -10.05 5.72 -15.40
CA VAL A 148 -10.58 6.53 -14.28
C VAL A 148 -10.86 5.67 -13.04
N ASN A 149 -11.40 4.46 -13.23
CA ASN A 149 -11.65 3.54 -12.11
C ASN A 149 -10.34 3.00 -11.52
N ASP A 150 -9.33 2.70 -12.35
CA ASP A 150 -8.02 2.23 -11.92
C ASP A 150 -7.26 3.31 -11.14
N PHE A 151 -7.37 4.58 -11.56
CA PHE A 151 -6.88 5.71 -10.79
C PHE A 151 -7.48 5.72 -9.39
N LEU A 152 -8.81 5.72 -9.26
CA LEU A 152 -9.49 5.73 -7.96
C LEU A 152 -9.16 4.49 -7.12
N ALA A 153 -9.07 3.32 -7.74
CA ALA A 153 -8.71 2.07 -7.08
C ALA A 153 -7.28 2.12 -6.51
N SER A 154 -6.35 2.76 -7.22
CA SER A 154 -4.96 2.91 -6.77
C SER A 154 -4.86 3.66 -5.44
N TYR A 155 -5.72 4.66 -5.19
CA TYR A 155 -5.77 5.40 -3.91
C TYR A 155 -6.60 4.69 -2.84
N ALA A 156 -7.70 4.04 -3.22
CA ALA A 156 -8.53 3.26 -2.30
C ALA A 156 -7.73 2.13 -1.63
N ALA A 157 -6.83 1.49 -2.37
CA ALA A 157 -5.96 0.41 -1.87
C ALA A 157 -5.02 0.84 -0.72
N VAL A 158 -4.76 2.13 -0.56
CA VAL A 158 -3.87 2.69 0.48
C VAL A 158 -4.57 3.60 1.48
N GLY A 159 -5.91 3.66 1.43
CA GLY A 159 -6.69 4.53 2.32
C GLY A 159 -6.37 6.01 2.17
N ARG A 160 -5.93 6.43 0.98
CA ARG A 160 -5.66 7.85 0.67
C ARG A 160 -6.71 8.38 -0.30
N SER A 161 -6.84 9.69 -0.35
CA SER A 161 -7.64 10.37 -1.37
C SER A 161 -6.74 10.86 -2.50
N PRO A 162 -7.16 10.74 -3.76
CA PRO A 162 -6.49 11.41 -4.85
C PRO A 162 -6.60 12.93 -4.71
N SER A 163 -5.76 13.63 -5.45
CA SER A 163 -5.80 15.08 -5.59
C SER A 163 -5.48 15.43 -7.03
N LEU A 164 -6.33 16.26 -7.65
CA LEU A 164 -6.17 16.75 -9.01
C LEU A 164 -6.57 18.23 -9.07
N SER A 165 -6.04 18.98 -10.04
CA SER A 165 -6.51 20.35 -10.29
C SER A 165 -7.81 20.37 -11.09
N ALA A 166 -8.48 21.52 -11.12
CA ALA A 166 -9.61 21.76 -12.01
C ALA A 166 -9.18 21.58 -13.47
N ASP A 167 -8.00 22.07 -13.85
CA ASP A 167 -7.47 21.93 -15.22
C ASP A 167 -7.30 20.46 -15.62
N GLN A 168 -6.68 19.64 -14.74
CA GLN A 168 -6.51 18.20 -14.98
C GLN A 168 -7.86 17.47 -15.10
N LEU A 169 -8.85 17.86 -14.29
CA LEU A 169 -10.21 17.34 -14.44
C LEU A 169 -10.81 17.75 -15.80
N GLY A 170 -10.57 18.99 -16.24
CA GLY A 170 -10.99 19.49 -17.54
C GLY A 170 -10.41 18.67 -18.69
N GLU A 171 -9.10 18.41 -18.67
CA GLU A 171 -8.41 17.57 -19.66
C GLU A 171 -9.02 16.17 -19.73
N VAL A 172 -9.16 15.49 -18.59
CA VAL A 172 -9.80 14.16 -18.52
C VAL A 172 -11.24 14.20 -19.05
N LEU A 173 -12.01 15.25 -18.79
CA LEU A 173 -13.38 15.39 -19.32
C LEU A 173 -13.40 15.67 -20.83
N GLY A 174 -12.41 16.40 -21.35
CA GLY A 174 -12.27 16.72 -22.76
C GLY A 174 -12.17 15.46 -23.64
N ASP A 175 -11.61 14.39 -23.07
CA ASP A 175 -11.39 13.11 -23.72
C ASP A 175 -12.64 12.22 -23.91
N PHE A 176 -13.73 12.52 -23.20
CA PHE A 176 -15.00 11.83 -23.35
C PHE A 176 -15.91 12.61 -24.28
N THR A 177 -16.49 11.97 -25.29
CA THR A 177 -17.36 12.66 -26.26
C THR A 177 -18.81 12.73 -25.81
N MET A 178 -19.31 11.70 -25.12
CA MET A 178 -20.70 11.59 -24.70
C MET A 178 -20.94 12.35 -23.38
N LYS A 179 -22.08 13.04 -23.30
CA LYS A 179 -22.51 13.80 -22.11
C LYS A 179 -22.55 12.89 -20.87
N GLU A 180 -23.11 11.72 -21.01
CA GLU A 180 -23.34 10.76 -19.93
C GLU A 180 -22.02 10.30 -19.31
N ASP A 181 -21.00 10.07 -20.15
CA ASP A 181 -19.67 9.68 -19.70
C ASP A 181 -18.97 10.84 -18.99
N LYS A 182 -18.99 12.04 -19.59
CA LYS A 182 -18.46 13.26 -18.93
C LYS A 182 -19.07 13.45 -17.54
N PHE A 183 -20.38 13.28 -17.41
CA PHE A 183 -21.07 13.48 -16.13
C PHE A 183 -20.78 12.37 -15.14
N THR A 184 -20.55 11.15 -15.61
CA THR A 184 -20.10 10.04 -14.78
C THR A 184 -18.71 10.29 -14.22
N VAL A 185 -17.77 10.74 -15.06
CA VAL A 185 -16.41 11.15 -14.65
C VAL A 185 -16.49 12.32 -13.66
N LEU A 186 -17.28 13.35 -13.97
CA LEU A 186 -17.44 14.53 -13.11
C LEU A 186 -17.92 14.14 -11.71
N ARG A 187 -18.95 13.28 -11.61
CA ARG A 187 -19.44 12.77 -10.31
C ARG A 187 -18.38 11.98 -9.55
N LYS A 188 -17.53 11.23 -10.25
CA LYS A 188 -16.46 10.42 -9.66
C LYS A 188 -15.29 11.28 -9.15
N LEU A 189 -14.90 12.32 -9.89
CA LEU A 189 -13.63 13.01 -9.68
C LEU A 189 -13.75 14.38 -9.01
N GLN A 190 -14.86 15.11 -9.14
CA GLN A 190 -14.96 16.50 -8.68
C GLN A 190 -14.68 16.68 -7.18
N ALA A 191 -14.96 15.66 -6.37
CA ALA A 191 -14.75 15.71 -4.92
C ALA A 191 -13.26 15.77 -4.53
N TYR A 192 -12.36 15.42 -5.45
CA TYR A 192 -10.92 15.35 -5.22
C TYR A 192 -10.16 16.57 -5.78
N VAL A 193 -10.89 17.54 -6.35
CA VAL A 193 -10.30 18.76 -6.89
C VAL A 193 -9.88 19.70 -5.75
N TYR A 194 -8.62 20.13 -5.74
CA TYR A 194 -8.07 20.95 -4.64
C TYR A 194 -8.28 22.46 -4.82
N ASP A 195 -8.32 22.95 -6.06
CA ASP A 195 -8.54 24.35 -6.47
C ASP A 195 -9.98 24.55 -6.94
N ARG A 196 -10.94 24.23 -6.05
CA ARG A 196 -12.37 24.15 -6.37
C ARG A 196 -12.96 25.45 -6.92
N GLU A 197 -12.37 26.60 -6.61
CA GLU A 197 -12.72 27.91 -7.16
C GLU A 197 -12.65 27.96 -8.69
N ASN A 198 -11.79 27.15 -9.31
CA ASN A 198 -11.58 27.09 -10.76
C ASN A 198 -12.56 26.15 -11.48
N LEU A 199 -13.33 25.33 -10.75
CA LEU A 199 -14.30 24.39 -11.34
C LEU A 199 -15.33 25.08 -12.24
N GLY A 200 -15.73 26.30 -11.87
CA GLY A 200 -16.73 27.04 -12.63
C GLY A 200 -16.25 27.50 -14.01
N GLU A 201 -14.94 27.70 -14.18
CA GLU A 201 -14.28 28.03 -15.44
C GLU A 201 -14.01 26.76 -16.25
N MET A 202 -13.46 25.72 -15.62
CA MET A 202 -13.29 24.41 -16.26
C MET A 202 -14.59 23.87 -16.88
N ILE A 203 -15.73 24.00 -16.19
CA ILE A 203 -17.05 23.59 -16.71
C ILE A 203 -17.41 24.39 -17.96
N LYS A 204 -17.11 25.69 -17.99
CA LYS A 204 -17.42 26.52 -19.17
C LYS A 204 -16.63 26.08 -20.40
N ASP A 205 -15.39 25.68 -20.19
CA ASP A 205 -14.47 25.33 -21.26
C ASP A 205 -14.67 23.90 -21.77
N ASN A 206 -15.08 22.96 -20.91
CA ASN A 206 -15.11 21.53 -21.23
C ASN A 206 -16.52 20.93 -21.37
N ILE A 207 -17.57 21.64 -20.93
CA ILE A 207 -18.96 21.19 -20.99
C ILE A 207 -19.79 22.11 -21.91
N ASN A 208 -20.60 21.50 -22.76
CA ASN A 208 -21.52 22.21 -23.65
C ASN A 208 -22.40 23.20 -22.88
N TYR A 209 -22.61 24.38 -23.45
CA TYR A 209 -23.36 25.49 -22.82
C TYR A 209 -24.69 25.05 -22.19
N PHE A 210 -25.48 24.22 -22.89
CA PHE A 210 -26.78 23.74 -22.41
C PHE A 210 -26.71 22.78 -21.23
N ASP A 211 -25.54 22.17 -20.99
CA ASP A 211 -25.30 21.16 -19.95
C ASP A 211 -24.57 21.75 -18.73
N GLN A 212 -24.08 23.00 -18.81
CA GLN A 212 -23.26 23.63 -17.77
C GLN A 212 -24.01 23.78 -16.43
N GLU A 213 -25.32 24.05 -16.45
CA GLU A 213 -26.11 24.17 -15.21
C GLU A 213 -26.19 22.83 -14.46
N GLU A 214 -26.30 21.72 -15.18
CA GLU A 214 -26.30 20.39 -14.58
C GLU A 214 -24.91 20.02 -14.06
N ALA A 215 -23.85 20.32 -14.81
CA ALA A 215 -22.47 20.12 -14.36
C ALA A 215 -22.14 20.94 -13.10
N ARG A 216 -22.60 22.19 -13.01
CA ARG A 216 -22.45 23.04 -11.81
C ARG A 216 -23.14 22.41 -10.60
N ARG A 217 -24.36 21.89 -10.77
CA ARG A 217 -25.06 21.16 -9.71
C ARG A 217 -24.29 19.92 -9.24
N ILE A 218 -23.67 19.17 -10.15
CA ILE A 218 -22.82 18.01 -9.79
C ILE A 218 -21.60 18.46 -8.95
N CYS A 219 -20.99 19.60 -9.31
CA CYS A 219 -19.84 20.15 -8.60
C CYS A 219 -20.20 20.90 -7.30
N GLY A 220 -21.48 21.16 -7.03
CA GLY A 220 -21.92 21.95 -5.88
C GLY A 220 -21.60 23.44 -5.99
N LEU A 221 -21.67 24.00 -7.20
CA LEU A 221 -21.48 25.41 -7.53
C LEU A 221 -22.81 26.16 -7.74
#